data_AF-M3ILR8-F1
#
_entry.id   AF-M3ILR8-F1
#
_cell.length_a   1.000
_cell.length_b   1.000
_cell.length_c   1.000
_cell.angle_alpha   90.00
_cell.angle_beta   90.00
_cell.angle_gamma   90.00
#
_symmetry.space_group_name_H-M   'P 1'
#
loop_
_entity.id
_entity.type
_entity.pdbx_description
1 polymer ?
#
loop_
_entity_poly.entity_id
_entity_poly.type
_entity_poly.pdbx_seq_one_letter_code
_entity_poly.pdbx_strand_id
1 'polypeptide(L)'
;LGHKPLFYAGVIIFFIGFNLHEPILQSMASKFSKVSQKGAVLGIFNAFGYMGSFIGGIGGGTLLKFYGLSALSAVVTVLCVVWLIALKWLDNPNIFKNIYLPSSTDADLAEIEKQKGIVECYKNAQNLVVKYNSKLTNEAEIKQILGV
;
A
#
# COMPACT_ATOMS: atom_id res chain seq x y z
N LEU A 1 -10.37 -29.46 -28.76
CA LEU A 1 -9.35 -28.40 -28.91
C LEU A 1 -9.75 -27.04 -28.30
N GLY A 2 -11.01 -26.81 -27.90
CA GLY A 2 -11.54 -25.47 -27.58
C GLY A 2 -11.26 -24.86 -26.19
N HIS A 3 -10.77 -25.62 -25.20
CA HIS A 3 -10.59 -25.09 -23.82
C HIS A 3 -9.19 -24.55 -23.52
N LYS A 4 -8.18 -24.95 -24.31
CA LYS A 4 -6.79 -24.50 -24.15
C LYS A 4 -6.61 -22.99 -24.34
N PRO A 5 -7.17 -22.33 -25.38
CA PRO A 5 -7.00 -20.89 -25.56
C PRO A 5 -7.64 -20.08 -24.42
N LEU A 6 -8.79 -20.53 -23.90
CA LEU A 6 -9.46 -19.89 -22.77
C LEU A 6 -8.59 -19.95 -21.50
N PHE A 7 -7.97 -21.10 -21.25
CA PHE A 7 -7.04 -21.26 -20.14
C PHE A 7 -5.83 -20.33 -20.27
N TYR A 8 -5.19 -20.28 -21.45
CA TYR A 8 -4.05 -19.38 -21.68
C TYR A 8 -4.43 -17.91 -21.53
N ALA A 9 -5.58 -17.49 -22.06
CA ALA A 9 -6.08 -16.14 -21.88
C ALA A 9 -6.31 -15.80 -20.40
N GLY A 10 -6.89 -16.73 -19.63
CA GLY A 10 -7.08 -16.57 -18.19
C GLY A 10 -5.76 -16.41 -17.43
N VAL A 11 -4.75 -17.21 -17.75
CA VAL A 11 -3.41 -17.10 -17.15
C VAL A 11 -2.76 -15.75 -17.49
N ILE A 12 -2.87 -15.28 -18.74
CA ILE A 12 -2.34 -13.97 -19.14
C ILE A 12 -3.01 -12.84 -18.37
N ILE A 13 -4.35 -12.84 -18.28
CA ILE A 13 -5.11 -11.82 -17.54
C ILE A 13 -4.72 -11.85 -16.06
N PHE A 14 -4.60 -13.05 -15.47
CA PHE A 14 -4.14 -13.20 -14.09
C PHE A 14 -2.74 -12.62 -13.89
N PHE A 15 -1.79 -12.92 -14.78
CA PHE A 15 -0.43 -12.39 -14.69
C PHE A 15 -0.39 -10.87 -14.82
N ILE A 16 -1.14 -10.29 -15.76
CA ILE A 16 -1.25 -8.83 -15.91
C ILE A 16 -1.80 -8.21 -14.62
N GLY A 17 -2.90 -8.77 -14.10
CA GLY A 17 -3.52 -8.31 -12.87
C GLY A 17 -2.57 -8.41 -11.67
N PHE A 18 -1.89 -9.54 -11.51
CA PHE A 18 -0.92 -9.76 -10.43
C PHE A 18 0.27 -8.79 -10.50
N ASN A 19 0.90 -8.65 -11.66
CA ASN A 19 2.04 -7.75 -11.87
C ASN A 19 1.66 -6.27 -11.70
N LEU A 20 0.38 -5.92 -11.88
CA LEU A 20 -0.12 -4.57 -11.60
C LEU A 20 -0.49 -4.41 -10.11
N HIS A 21 -1.12 -5.42 -9.51
CA HIS A 21 -1.63 -5.36 -8.14
C HIS A 21 -0.52 -5.28 -7.09
N GLU A 22 0.54 -6.08 -7.25
CA GLU A 22 1.67 -6.13 -6.32
C GLU A 22 2.36 -4.76 -6.11
N PRO A 23 2.78 -4.03 -7.16
CA PRO A 23 3.41 -2.72 -6.98
C PRO A 23 2.41 -1.65 -6.49
N ILE A 24 1.13 -1.75 -6.84
CA ILE A 24 0.10 -0.83 -6.32
C ILE A 24 -0.02 -0.99 -4.80
N LEU A 25 -0.06 -2.23 -4.30
CA LEU A 25 -0.22 -2.51 -2.88
C LEU A 25 1.01 -2.09 -2.06
N GLN A 26 2.22 -2.33 -2.57
CA GLN A 26 3.46 -1.81 -1.98
C GLN A 26 3.50 -0.27 -1.96
N SER A 27 3.09 0.36 -3.07
CA SER A 27 3.00 1.83 -3.16
C SER A 27 2.04 2.39 -2.12
N MET A 28 0.84 1.81 -1.98
CA MET A 28 -0.12 2.21 -0.95
C MET A 28 0.47 2.05 0.44
N ALA A 29 1.06 0.89 0.77
CA ALA A 29 1.69 0.65 2.07
C ALA A 29 2.76 1.71 2.39
N SER A 30 3.61 2.06 1.41
CA SER A 30 4.63 3.10 1.57
C SER A 30 4.08 4.52 1.73
N LYS A 31 2.84 4.78 1.26
CA LYS A 31 2.16 6.08 1.45
C LYS A 31 1.63 6.25 2.86
N PHE A 32 1.22 5.17 3.53
CA PHE A 32 0.77 5.19 4.91
C PHE A 32 1.92 5.28 5.92
N SER A 33 3.15 4.94 5.52
CA SER A 33 4.31 4.99 6.41
C SER A 33 4.95 6.39 6.48
N LYS A 34 5.65 6.63 7.59
CA LYS A 34 6.65 7.71 7.70
C LYS A 34 7.80 7.45 6.74
N VAL A 35 8.44 8.48 6.19
CA VAL A 35 9.60 8.44 5.31
C VAL A 35 10.74 7.67 5.96
N SER A 36 11.02 7.92 7.25
CA SER A 36 12.02 7.17 8.01
C SER A 36 11.71 5.66 8.12
N GLN A 37 10.43 5.29 8.09
CA GLN A 37 9.97 3.90 8.28
C GLN A 37 9.57 3.19 6.98
N LYS A 38 9.68 3.84 5.81
CA LYS A 38 9.30 3.26 4.51
C LYS A 38 9.98 1.91 4.28
N GLY A 39 11.30 1.84 4.51
CA GLY A 39 12.07 0.61 4.32
C GLY A 39 11.58 -0.55 5.21
N ALA A 40 11.26 -0.26 6.48
CA ALA A 40 10.73 -1.27 7.40
C ALA A 40 9.34 -1.77 6.97
N VAL A 41 8.45 -0.87 6.55
CA VAL A 41 7.11 -1.23 6.08
C VAL A 41 7.16 -2.07 4.80
N LEU A 42 8.01 -1.70 3.84
CA LEU A 42 8.24 -2.48 2.63
C LEU A 42 8.86 -3.85 2.96
N GLY A 43 9.78 -3.92 3.92
CA GLY A 43 10.36 -5.18 4.39
C GLY A 43 9.33 -6.13 5.02
N ILE A 44 8.48 -5.62 5.90
CA ILE A 44 7.37 -6.38 6.51
C ILE A 44 6.40 -6.85 5.43
N PHE A 45 6.07 -5.98 4.47
CA PHE A 45 5.19 -6.31 3.36
C PHE A 45 5.74 -7.49 2.53
N ASN A 46 7.03 -7.47 2.19
CA ASN A 46 7.68 -8.56 1.47
C ASN A 46 7.74 -9.84 2.30
N ALA A 47 8.00 -9.76 3.60
CA ALA A 47 8.00 -10.93 4.49
C ALA A 47 6.64 -11.64 4.50
N PHE A 48 5.54 -10.87 4.63
CA PHE A 48 4.18 -11.43 4.54
C PHE A 48 3.86 -11.94 3.14
N GLY A 49 4.35 -11.28 2.08
CA GLY A 49 4.21 -11.75 0.69
C GLY A 49 4.86 -13.13 0.47
N TYR A 50 6.09 -13.33 0.96
CA TYR A 50 6.76 -14.63 0.88
C TYR A 50 6.11 -15.68 1.76
N MET A 51 5.67 -15.33 2.97
CA MET A 51 4.94 -16.25 3.85
C MET A 51 3.62 -16.70 3.22
N GLY A 52 2.86 -15.77 2.63
CA GLY A 52 1.63 -16.07 1.90
C GLY A 52 1.89 -16.97 0.69
N SER A 53 2.96 -16.71 -0.06
CA SER A 53 3.37 -17.54 -1.20
C SER A 53 3.74 -18.96 -0.78
N PHE A 54 4.43 -19.10 0.36
CA PHE A 54 4.79 -20.39 0.93
C PHE A 54 3.54 -21.19 1.36
N ILE A 55 2.65 -20.57 2.13
CA ILE A 55 1.39 -21.21 2.58
C ILE A 55 0.50 -21.53 1.37
N GLY A 56 0.40 -20.63 0.40
CA GLY A 56 -0.33 -20.84 -0.84
C GLY A 56 0.24 -21.97 -1.69
N GLY A 57 1.57 -22.12 -1.73
CA GLY A 57 2.24 -23.21 -2.43
C GLY A 57 1.99 -24.57 -1.79
N ILE A 58 2.18 -24.68 -0.47
CA ILE A 58 1.93 -25.93 0.26
C ILE A 58 0.45 -26.28 0.24
N GLY A 59 -0.42 -25.33 0.60
CA GLY A 59 -1.86 -25.51 0.65
C GLY A 59 -2.44 -25.80 -0.73
N GLY A 60 -2.11 -24.99 -1.73
CA GLY A 60 -2.58 -25.16 -3.11
C GLY A 60 -2.09 -26.45 -3.76
N GLY A 61 -0.82 -26.82 -3.56
CA GLY A 61 -0.27 -28.08 -4.07
C GLY A 61 -0.90 -29.31 -3.43
N THR A 62 -1.12 -29.27 -2.11
CA THR A 62 -1.81 -30.35 -1.37
C THR A 62 -3.25 -30.47 -1.84
N LEU A 63 -3.97 -29.35 -1.95
CA LEU A 63 -5.36 -29.32 -2.37
C LEU A 63 -5.53 -29.84 -3.80
N LEU A 64 -4.63 -29.45 -4.71
CA LEU A 64 -4.60 -29.94 -6.09
C LEU A 64 -4.37 -31.46 -6.15
N LYS A 65 -3.47 -32.00 -5.31
CA LYS A 65 -3.14 -33.42 -5.30
C LYS A 65 -4.29 -34.30 -4.79
N PHE A 66 -4.97 -33.88 -3.72
CA PHE A 66 -5.99 -34.71 -3.07
C PHE A 66 -7.41 -34.45 -3.59
N TYR A 67 -7.75 -33.20 -3.94
CA TYR A 67 -9.11 -32.79 -4.31
C TYR A 67 -9.22 -32.30 -5.76
N GLY A 68 -8.10 -32.23 -6.49
CA GLY A 68 -8.07 -31.86 -7.90
C GLY A 68 -8.27 -30.36 -8.17
N LEU A 69 -8.36 -30.03 -9.46
CA LEU A 69 -8.39 -28.65 -9.93
C LEU A 69 -9.69 -27.91 -9.57
N SER A 70 -10.82 -28.61 -9.49
CA SER A 70 -12.12 -28.01 -9.20
C SER A 70 -12.22 -27.49 -7.76
N ALA A 71 -11.64 -28.21 -6.79
CA ALA A 71 -11.61 -27.76 -5.41
C ALA A 71 -10.65 -26.57 -5.23
N LEU A 72 -9.50 -26.61 -5.92
CA LEU A 72 -8.54 -25.50 -5.92
C LEU A 72 -9.16 -24.22 -6.49
N SER A 73 -9.82 -24.30 -7.64
CA SER A 73 -10.45 -23.12 -8.25
C SER A 73 -11.55 -22.53 -7.37
N ALA A 74 -12.35 -23.37 -6.71
CA ALA A 74 -13.38 -22.91 -5.76
C ALA A 74 -12.77 -22.18 -4.56
N VAL A 75 -11.73 -22.74 -3.94
CA VAL A 75 -11.04 -22.10 -2.80
C VAL A 75 -10.40 -20.77 -3.19
N VAL A 76 -9.69 -20.72 -4.33
CA VAL A 76 -9.08 -19.49 -4.84
C VAL A 76 -10.16 -18.44 -5.14
N THR A 77 -11.28 -18.84 -5.72
CA THR A 77 -12.40 -17.94 -5.99
C THR A 77 -12.97 -17.33 -4.70
N VAL A 78 -13.18 -18.14 -3.66
CA VAL A 78 -13.64 -17.66 -2.35
C VAL A 78 -12.62 -16.69 -1.74
N LEU A 79 -11.33 -17.01 -1.79
CA LEU A 79 -10.28 -16.11 -1.29
C LEU A 79 -10.26 -14.78 -2.05
N CYS A 80 -10.42 -14.79 -3.37
CA CYS A 80 -10.54 -13.57 -4.17
C CYS A 80 -11.77 -12.73 -3.76
N VAL A 81 -12.92 -13.36 -3.51
CA VAL A 81 -14.14 -12.66 -3.07
C VAL A 81 -13.93 -12.04 -1.68
N VAL A 82 -13.36 -12.80 -0.74
CA VAL A 82 -13.03 -12.29 0.60
C VAL A 82 -12.06 -11.11 0.51
N TRP A 83 -11.04 -11.19 -0.36
CA TRP A 83 -10.11 -10.10 -0.61
C TRP A 83 -10.80 -8.86 -1.18
N LEU A 84 -11.68 -9.01 -2.17
CA LEU A 84 -12.46 -7.91 -2.74
C LEU A 84 -13.35 -7.22 -1.70
N ILE A 85 -13.93 -7.98 -0.76
CA ILE A 85 -14.69 -7.40 0.35
C ILE A 85 -13.76 -6.64 1.30
N ALA A 86 -12.59 -7.20 1.62
CA ALA A 86 -11.60 -6.53 2.48
C ALA A 86 -11.13 -5.20 1.87
N LEU A 87 -10.99 -5.11 0.55
CA LEU A 87 -10.64 -3.85 -0.13
C LEU A 87 -11.69 -2.74 0.06
N LYS A 88 -12.97 -3.06 0.32
CA LYS A 88 -13.98 -2.04 0.62
C LYS A 88 -13.74 -1.33 1.95
N TRP A 89 -13.03 -1.97 2.88
CA TRP A 89 -12.63 -1.37 4.15
C TRP A 89 -11.34 -0.56 4.07
N LEU A 90 -10.65 -0.56 2.92
CA LEU A 90 -9.41 0.17 2.77
C LEU A 90 -9.72 1.68 2.61
N ASP A 91 -9.42 2.43 3.67
CA ASP A 91 -9.55 3.90 3.67
C ASP A 91 -8.74 4.55 2.56
N ASN A 92 -9.32 5.57 1.93
CA ASN A 92 -8.76 6.20 0.73
C ASN A 92 -7.35 6.76 1.00
N PRO A 93 -6.29 6.28 0.31
CA PRO A 93 -4.91 6.72 0.52
C PRO A 93 -4.66 8.18 0.09
N ASN A 94 -5.66 8.84 -0.51
CA ASN A 94 -5.59 10.23 -0.97
C ASN A 94 -5.69 11.27 0.17
N ILE A 95 -5.66 10.82 1.42
CA ILE A 95 -5.68 11.70 2.60
C ILE A 95 -4.32 12.33 2.91
N PHE A 96 -3.21 11.77 2.42
CA PHE A 96 -1.88 12.30 2.72
C PHE A 96 -1.40 13.27 1.62
N LYS A 97 -1.25 14.55 1.97
CA LYS A 97 -0.70 15.60 1.10
C LYS A 97 0.63 16.11 1.64
N ASN A 98 1.47 16.64 0.76
CA ASN A 98 2.75 17.23 1.10
C ASN A 98 2.75 18.72 0.75
N ILE A 99 3.25 19.56 1.65
CA ILE A 99 3.58 20.96 1.38
C ILE A 99 5.10 21.08 1.34
N TYR A 100 5.59 21.88 0.40
CA TYR A 100 7.00 22.23 0.26
C TYR A 100 7.16 23.69 0.68
N LEU A 101 7.98 23.92 1.70
CA LEU A 101 8.32 25.25 2.22
C LEU A 101 9.81 25.53 1.96
N PRO A 102 10.21 26.81 1.81
CA PRO A 102 11.62 27.18 1.67
C PRO A 102 12.46 26.69 2.84
N SER A 103 13.67 26.18 2.58
CA SER A 103 14.56 25.63 3.62
C SER A 103 15.06 26.66 4.65
N SER A 104 14.81 27.95 4.40
CA SER A 104 15.16 29.09 5.27
C SER A 104 14.27 29.23 6.51
N THR A 105 13.22 28.42 6.65
CA THR A 105 12.40 28.40 7.86
C THR A 105 13.15 27.62 8.95
N ASP A 106 13.64 28.36 9.94
CA ASP A 106 14.28 27.83 11.15
C ASP A 106 13.19 27.40 12.14
N ALA A 107 12.45 26.36 11.76
CA ALA A 107 11.36 25.82 12.57
C ALA A 107 11.76 24.49 13.21
N ASP A 108 11.42 24.34 14.49
CA ASP A 108 11.72 23.13 15.26
C ASP A 108 10.81 21.98 14.80
N LEU A 109 11.36 21.09 13.98
CA LEU A 109 10.67 19.95 13.36
C LEU A 109 9.93 19.09 14.41
N ALA A 110 10.50 18.97 15.60
CA ALA A 110 9.95 18.16 16.69
C ALA A 110 8.71 18.77 17.35
N GLU A 111 8.55 20.10 17.27
CA GLU A 111 7.38 20.80 17.81
C GLU A 111 6.21 20.79 16.81
N ILE A 112 6.53 20.86 15.51
CA ILE A 112 5.57 20.78 14.41
C ILE A 112 4.97 19.36 14.31
N GLU A 113 5.77 18.30 14.46
CA GLU A 113 5.26 16.92 14.42
C GLU A 113 4.27 16.59 15.56
N LYS A 114 4.26 17.36 16.65
CA LYS A 114 3.32 17.15 17.76
C LYS A 114 1.92 17.68 17.45
N GLN A 115 1.76 18.49 16.40
CA GLN A 115 0.45 19.04 16.09
C GLN A 115 -0.47 18.02 15.43
N LYS A 116 -1.74 18.05 15.86
CA LYS A 116 -2.81 17.20 15.32
C LYS A 116 -2.97 17.44 13.82
N GLY A 117 -2.81 16.38 13.02
CA GLY A 117 -2.96 16.42 11.56
C GLY A 117 -1.64 16.41 10.78
N ILE A 118 -0.51 16.70 11.44
CA ILE A 118 0.83 16.57 10.84
C ILE A 118 1.33 15.13 11.04
N VAL A 119 1.74 14.50 9.95
CA VAL A 119 2.13 13.09 9.91
C VAL A 119 3.64 12.95 10.03
N GLU A 120 4.37 13.85 9.39
CA GLU A 120 5.84 13.89 9.40
C GLU A 120 6.35 15.22 8.83
N CYS A 121 7.47 15.72 9.36
CA CYS A 121 8.18 16.86 8.78
C CYS A 121 9.67 16.53 8.55
N TYR A 122 10.18 16.79 7.35
CA TYR A 122 11.58 16.52 7.02
C TYR A 122 12.17 17.58 6.09
N LYS A 123 13.45 17.92 6.27
CA LYS A 123 14.19 18.79 5.34
C LYS A 123 14.78 17.96 4.19
N ASN A 124 14.47 18.36 2.97
CA ASN A 124 15.16 17.92 1.76
C ASN A 124 16.23 18.98 1.37
N ALA A 125 17.12 18.68 0.43
CA ALA A 125 18.27 19.53 0.06
C ALA A 125 17.91 20.99 -0.31
N GLN A 126 16.65 21.26 -0.69
CA GLN A 126 16.18 22.60 -1.08
C GLN A 126 14.91 23.07 -0.35
N ASN A 127 14.15 22.17 0.29
CA ASN A 127 12.82 22.47 0.83
C ASN A 127 12.54 21.73 2.14
N LEU A 128 11.80 22.35 3.06
CA LEU A 128 11.16 21.70 4.20
C LEU A 128 9.83 21.07 3.74
N VAL A 129 9.69 19.76 3.90
CA VAL A 129 8.50 19.01 3.47
C VAL A 129 7.67 18.65 4.69
N VAL A 130 6.42 19.13 4.72
CA VAL A 130 5.43 18.77 5.75
C VAL A 130 4.42 17.83 5.11
N LYS A 131 4.40 16.58 5.56
CA LYS A 131 3.37 15.60 5.19
C LYS A 131 2.24 15.69 6.21
N TYR A 132 1.02 15.94 5.75
CA TYR A 132 -0.14 16.14 6.59
C TYR A 132 -1.35 15.36 6.09
N ASN A 133 -2.27 15.09 6.99
CA ASN A 133 -3.53 14.42 6.70
C ASN A 133 -4.59 15.46 6.34
N SER A 134 -4.97 15.52 5.06
CA SER A 134 -5.95 16.44 4.48
C SER A 134 -7.38 16.25 5.02
N LYS A 135 -7.68 15.20 5.80
CA LYS A 135 -8.95 15.07 6.55
C LYS A 135 -8.91 15.77 7.92
N LEU A 136 -7.73 16.01 8.48
CA LEU A 136 -7.55 16.55 9.83
C LEU A 136 -7.09 18.01 9.82
N THR A 137 -6.36 18.44 8.80
CA THR A 137 -5.74 19.77 8.70
C THR A 137 -5.60 20.20 7.24
N ASN A 138 -5.65 21.52 6.96
CA ASN A 138 -5.48 22.10 5.62
C ASN A 138 -4.17 22.90 5.45
N GLU A 139 -3.75 23.14 4.20
CA GLU A 139 -2.51 23.87 3.87
C GLU A 139 -2.47 25.29 4.45
N ALA A 140 -3.63 25.98 4.48
CA ALA A 140 -3.74 27.32 5.05
C ALA A 140 -3.51 27.32 6.57
N GLU A 141 -4.00 26.31 7.29
CA GLU A 141 -3.77 26.17 8.74
C GLU A 141 -2.31 25.87 9.04
N ILE A 142 -1.66 25.00 8.25
CA ILE A 142 -0.24 24.66 8.43
C ILE A 142 0.65 25.88 8.20
N LYS A 143 0.35 26.68 7.17
CA LYS A 143 1.05 27.95 6.91
C LYS A 143 0.86 28.96 8.04
N GLN A 144 -0.37 29.10 8.53
CA GLN A 144 -0.70 29.97 9.67
C GLN A 144 0.02 29.54 10.96
N ILE A 145 0.13 28.24 11.23
CA ILE A 145 0.88 27.68 12.35
C ILE A 145 2.37 27.96 12.23
N LEU A 146 2.91 27.87 11.01
CA LEU A 146 4.33 28.07 10.73
C LEU A 146 4.72 29.56 10.62
N GLY A 147 3.75 30.47 10.68
CA GLY A 147 3.99 31.91 10.54
C GLY A 147 4.45 32.34 9.15
N VAL A 148 4.08 31.57 8.11
CA VAL A 148 4.44 31.80 6.69
C VAL A 148 3.21 32.07 5.84
#